data_AF-A0A7J5XGM0-F1
#
_entry.id   AF-A0A7J5XGM0-F1
#
_cell.length_a   1.000
_cell.length_b   1.000
_cell.length_c   1.000
_cell.angle_alpha   90.00
_cell.angle_beta   90.00
_cell.angle_gamma   90.00
#
_symmetry.space_group_name_H-M   'P 1'
#
loop_
_entity.id
_entity.type
_entity.pdbx_description
1 polymer ?
#
loop_
_entity_poly.entity_id
_entity_poly.type
_entity_poly.pdbx_seq_one_letter_code
_entity_poly.pdbx_strand_id
1 'polypeptide(L)'
;MSTPIKQTLESEQEVNATPVAASFKSSFQHRLPHRSFVPTMPAVAEEGAPGEEEQPPLSCSPVGPEPSLPAAPTEGAEERAEEEAAARPQHSSAEPPLDQFRIRKFFVLRPGTLSQAVRDVESMVDGQVDGSVRGVWLMAEVDHWNNEKERLVLITDNSLLVFKYDFVMFNCEQIQRIALNFVDRISCGKFSFPKHSLLQRDGGGVRVFWDRLREPSFTSRWNPFATDFPFVTFTHHPVRTVSDSFSDLCDIQKFQEQLRAAAQKVHAVKPVPGKANGVMVLNELIHIEAYVGVMSFLGNQNKLGYCMARGNIGF
;
A
#
# COMPACT_ATOMS: atom_id res chain seq x y z
N MET A 1 -23.01 57.49 -42.40
CA MET A 1 -21.92 58.20 -41.68
C MET A 1 -22.55 59.32 -40.86
N SER A 2 -21.83 59.81 -39.82
CA SER A 2 -22.13 61.02 -39.02
C SER A 2 -23.32 60.98 -38.05
N THR A 3 -23.00 60.71 -36.78
CA THR A 3 -23.68 61.22 -35.55
C THR A 3 -23.39 62.73 -35.36
N PRO A 4 -24.19 63.49 -34.59
CA PRO A 4 -24.01 63.70 -33.12
C PRO A 4 -25.36 63.56 -32.32
N ILE A 5 -25.52 63.38 -30.99
CA ILE A 5 -24.80 63.59 -29.69
C ILE A 5 -25.49 64.67 -28.80
N LYS A 6 -25.61 64.39 -27.48
CA LYS A 6 -26.16 65.19 -26.35
C LYS A 6 -27.72 65.22 -26.21
N GLN A 7 -28.33 65.37 -25.02
CA GLN A 7 -27.77 65.57 -23.66
C GLN A 7 -28.57 64.92 -22.51
N THR A 8 -27.80 64.58 -21.45
CA THR A 8 -28.09 64.33 -20.02
C THR A 8 -29.40 64.80 -19.39
N LEU A 9 -29.91 64.00 -18.44
CA LEU A 9 -30.50 64.47 -17.17
C LEU A 9 -30.28 63.42 -16.05
N GLU A 10 -30.22 63.86 -14.80
CA GLU A 10 -29.83 63.06 -13.63
C GLU A 10 -31.03 62.63 -12.76
N SER A 11 -30.83 61.56 -11.98
CA SER A 11 -31.57 61.34 -10.73
C SER A 11 -30.77 60.48 -9.75
N GLU A 12 -30.37 61.09 -8.63
CA GLU A 12 -29.76 60.40 -7.49
C GLU A 12 -30.84 59.81 -6.59
N GLN A 13 -30.57 58.64 -5.98
CA GLN A 13 -30.96 58.46 -4.58
C GLN A 13 -29.98 57.54 -3.84
N GLU A 14 -29.71 57.89 -2.60
CA GLU A 14 -28.64 57.37 -1.74
C GLU A 14 -29.18 56.32 -0.72
N VAL A 15 -28.35 55.93 0.26
CA VAL A 15 -28.68 55.15 1.47
C VAL A 15 -28.85 53.63 1.21
N ASN A 16 -28.20 52.70 1.95
CA ASN A 16 -27.45 52.81 3.20
C ASN A 16 -26.19 51.92 3.23
N ALA A 17 -25.22 52.22 4.11
CA ALA A 17 -24.04 51.38 4.33
C ALA A 17 -23.57 51.38 5.80
N THR A 18 -23.53 50.20 6.43
CA THR A 18 -22.60 49.84 7.54
C THR A 18 -22.64 48.33 7.79
N PRO A 19 -21.60 47.71 8.40
CA PRO A 19 -21.42 46.25 8.42
C PRO A 19 -21.83 45.58 9.74
N VAL A 20 -21.94 44.24 9.71
CA VAL A 20 -21.91 43.38 10.90
C VAL A 20 -20.64 42.54 10.87
N ALA A 21 -19.81 42.68 11.91
CA ALA A 21 -18.60 41.89 12.12
C ALA A 21 -18.72 41.04 13.39
N ALA A 22 -17.87 39.99 13.51
CA ALA A 22 -17.87 38.98 14.58
C ALA A 22 -19.13 38.07 14.58
N SER A 23 -19.03 36.77 14.88
CA SER A 23 -18.14 36.16 15.88
C SER A 23 -17.49 34.85 15.41
N PHE A 24 -16.17 34.78 15.54
CA PHE A 24 -15.37 33.57 15.29
C PHE A 24 -15.38 32.70 16.56
N LYS A 25 -16.15 31.62 16.61
CA LYS A 25 -16.17 30.69 17.75
C LYS A 25 -15.45 29.38 17.43
N SER A 26 -14.16 29.38 17.74
CA SER A 26 -13.36 28.17 17.87
C SER A 26 -13.84 27.36 19.09
N SER A 27 -14.33 26.14 18.87
CA SER A 27 -14.68 25.19 19.94
C SER A 27 -13.45 24.41 20.41
N PHE A 28 -12.46 25.12 20.95
CA PHE A 28 -11.29 24.53 21.60
C PHE A 28 -11.69 24.01 23.00
N GLN A 29 -12.13 22.75 23.08
CA GLN A 29 -12.55 22.15 24.35
C GLN A 29 -11.32 21.54 25.07
N HIS A 30 -10.94 22.14 26.20
CA HIS A 30 -9.63 21.92 26.83
C HIS A 30 -9.77 21.48 28.29
N ARG A 31 -8.80 20.66 28.77
CA ARG A 31 -8.73 20.00 30.10
C ARG A 31 -9.70 18.82 30.26
N LEU A 32 -9.39 17.81 31.08
CA LEU A 32 -8.40 17.72 32.17
C LEU A 32 -7.14 16.87 31.84
N PRO A 33 -6.02 17.07 32.55
CA PRO A 33 -4.78 16.32 32.32
C PRO A 33 -4.80 14.93 32.97
N HIS A 34 -4.50 13.89 32.20
CA HIS A 34 -4.16 12.58 32.78
C HIS A 34 -2.77 12.63 33.42
N ARG A 35 -2.73 12.40 34.73
CA ARG A 35 -1.53 12.28 35.56
C ARG A 35 -0.63 11.15 35.03
N SER A 36 0.54 11.49 34.52
CA SER A 36 1.53 10.53 34.02
C SER A 36 2.06 9.67 35.17
N PHE A 37 1.57 8.43 35.26
CA PHE A 37 2.18 7.41 36.10
C PHE A 37 3.43 6.88 35.40
N VAL A 38 4.60 7.32 35.84
CA VAL A 38 5.89 6.75 35.44
C VAL A 38 6.18 5.54 36.33
N PRO A 39 6.26 4.31 35.80
CA PRO A 39 6.75 3.18 36.57
C PRO A 39 8.27 3.25 36.62
N THR A 40 8.82 3.67 37.76
CA THR A 40 10.26 3.60 38.01
C THR A 40 10.70 2.14 38.05
N MET A 41 11.46 1.70 37.06
CA MET A 41 12.17 0.41 37.12
C MET A 41 13.22 0.48 38.25
N PRO A 42 13.34 -0.57 39.09
CA PRO A 42 14.38 -0.61 40.11
C PRO A 42 15.76 -0.73 39.45
N ALA A 43 16.76 -0.07 40.03
CA ALA A 43 18.14 -0.24 39.61
C ALA A 43 18.64 -1.64 40.00
N VAL A 44 19.22 -2.35 39.03
CA VAL A 44 20.08 -3.52 39.31
C VAL A 44 21.43 -2.95 39.75
N ALA A 45 21.90 -3.34 40.94
CA ALA A 45 23.26 -3.03 41.37
C ALA A 45 24.24 -4.01 40.71
N GLU A 46 25.36 -3.52 40.19
CA GLU A 46 26.52 -4.37 39.93
C GLU A 46 27.29 -4.57 41.24
N GLU A 47 27.58 -5.82 41.59
CA GLU A 47 28.62 -6.16 42.56
C GLU A 47 29.81 -6.83 41.86
N GLY A 48 30.99 -6.25 42.07
CA GLY A 48 32.28 -6.92 42.25
C GLY A 48 32.67 -8.10 41.33
N ALA A 49 33.58 -7.81 40.39
CA ALA A 49 34.63 -8.79 40.03
C ALA A 49 35.58 -9.01 41.23
N PRO A 50 36.07 -10.22 41.44
CA PRO A 50 37.42 -10.59 40.97
C PRO A 50 37.44 -11.96 40.24
N GLY A 51 38.53 -12.46 39.66
CA GLY A 51 39.91 -11.95 39.54
C GLY A 51 40.69 -12.79 38.51
N GLU A 52 41.98 -12.53 38.32
CA GLU A 52 42.83 -13.15 37.29
C GLU A 52 43.50 -14.47 37.74
N GLU A 53 43.55 -15.47 36.86
CA GLU A 53 44.56 -16.57 36.78
C GLU A 53 44.33 -17.27 35.42
N GLU A 54 45.12 -17.00 34.38
CA GLU A 54 46.48 -17.49 34.05
C GLU A 54 46.45 -18.68 33.05
N GLN A 55 47.12 -18.49 31.90
CA GLN A 55 47.29 -19.53 30.86
C GLN A 55 48.67 -20.18 30.95
N PRO A 56 48.78 -21.46 30.56
CA PRO A 56 49.93 -21.96 29.82
C PRO A 56 49.58 -22.23 28.34
N PRO A 57 50.45 -21.88 27.37
CA PRO A 57 50.21 -22.06 25.94
C PRO A 57 50.75 -23.41 25.43
N LEU A 58 50.49 -23.71 24.14
CA LEU A 58 51.53 -24.18 23.21
C LEU A 58 51.08 -24.05 21.74
N SER A 59 52.03 -24.11 20.81
CA SER A 59 51.88 -23.79 19.38
C SER A 59 52.26 -24.99 18.50
N CYS A 60 51.63 -25.14 17.32
CA CYS A 60 52.34 -25.23 16.02
C CYS A 60 51.41 -25.50 14.82
N SER A 61 51.66 -24.75 13.74
CA SER A 61 51.39 -25.12 12.32
C SER A 61 52.76 -25.48 11.68
N PRO A 62 52.96 -25.73 10.35
CA PRO A 62 52.05 -25.70 9.18
C PRO A 62 52.29 -26.84 8.13
N VAL A 63 51.91 -26.59 6.85
CA VAL A 63 52.37 -27.22 5.56
C VAL A 63 51.51 -28.37 4.97
N GLY A 64 51.31 -28.33 3.63
CA GLY A 64 50.66 -29.36 2.76
C GLY A 64 51.70 -30.12 1.89
N PRO A 65 51.46 -30.50 0.60
CA PRO A 65 50.34 -30.20 -0.30
C PRO A 65 49.73 -31.46 -1.03
N GLU A 66 48.93 -31.23 -2.08
CA GLU A 66 48.44 -32.21 -3.08
C GLU A 66 49.57 -32.72 -4.03
N PRO A 67 49.42 -33.79 -4.87
CA PRO A 67 48.65 -33.68 -6.14
C PRO A 67 48.11 -34.96 -6.87
N SER A 68 47.08 -34.77 -7.72
CA SER A 68 46.94 -35.30 -9.12
C SER A 68 46.58 -36.77 -9.51
N LEU A 69 46.14 -36.91 -10.78
CA LEU A 69 45.57 -38.08 -11.52
C LEU A 69 46.61 -38.89 -12.35
N PRO A 70 46.21 -40.03 -12.95
CA PRO A 70 46.32 -40.18 -14.42
C PRO A 70 45.06 -40.77 -15.12
N ALA A 71 45.12 -41.06 -16.43
CA ALA A 71 43.97 -41.17 -17.35
C ALA A 71 43.85 -42.49 -18.18
N ALA A 72 42.90 -42.51 -19.13
CA ALA A 72 42.46 -43.64 -19.99
C ALA A 72 43.37 -43.86 -21.24
N PRO A 73 42.99 -44.47 -22.41
CA PRO A 73 41.68 -44.75 -23.05
C PRO A 73 41.28 -46.26 -22.89
N THR A 74 40.59 -47.03 -23.75
CA THR A 74 40.03 -47.03 -25.15
C THR A 74 38.98 -48.18 -25.22
N GLU A 75 38.05 -48.40 -26.17
CA GLU A 75 37.50 -47.72 -27.38
C GLU A 75 36.14 -48.39 -27.75
N GLY A 76 35.41 -47.92 -28.79
CA GLY A 76 34.30 -48.64 -29.44
C GLY A 76 33.05 -47.80 -29.75
N ALA A 77 32.53 -47.86 -30.99
CA ALA A 77 31.42 -47.04 -31.48
C ALA A 77 30.37 -47.86 -32.25
N GLU A 78 29.11 -47.40 -32.23
CA GLU A 78 28.24 -47.44 -33.41
C GLU A 78 27.12 -46.39 -33.30
N GLU A 79 26.53 -46.02 -34.44
CA GLU A 79 25.72 -44.81 -34.63
C GLU A 79 24.29 -45.17 -35.06
N ARG A 80 23.28 -44.59 -34.40
CA ARG A 80 21.92 -44.53 -34.95
C ARG A 80 21.14 -43.33 -34.41
N ALA A 81 20.75 -42.44 -35.30
CA ALA A 81 19.80 -41.38 -35.01
C ALA A 81 18.37 -41.90 -35.17
N GLU A 82 17.48 -41.55 -34.23
CA GLU A 82 16.04 -41.57 -34.42
C GLU A 82 15.43 -40.38 -33.64
N GLU A 83 14.48 -39.68 -34.26
CA GLU A 83 14.01 -38.35 -33.85
C GLU A 83 12.65 -38.48 -33.14
N GLU A 84 12.60 -38.29 -31.82
CA GLU A 84 11.34 -38.24 -31.08
C GLU A 84 11.21 -36.96 -30.22
N ALA A 85 10.39 -36.03 -30.71
CA ALA A 85 10.13 -34.74 -30.06
C ALA A 85 9.13 -34.87 -28.88
N ALA A 86 9.53 -35.60 -27.83
CA ALA A 86 8.74 -35.74 -26.61
C ALA A 86 8.57 -34.39 -25.88
N ALA A 87 7.32 -33.98 -25.65
CA ALA A 87 7.00 -32.62 -25.22
C ALA A 87 7.54 -32.26 -23.83
N ARG A 88 8.15 -31.07 -23.71
CA ARG A 88 8.37 -30.42 -22.41
C ARG A 88 7.03 -30.29 -21.67
N PRO A 89 6.92 -30.70 -20.39
CA PRO A 89 5.75 -30.37 -19.60
C PRO A 89 5.72 -28.85 -19.40
N GLN A 90 4.74 -28.19 -20.00
CA GLN A 90 4.44 -26.81 -19.65
C GLN A 90 3.95 -26.78 -18.21
N HIS A 91 4.70 -26.13 -17.32
CA HIS A 91 4.28 -25.88 -15.95
C HIS A 91 3.14 -24.85 -15.94
N SER A 92 1.93 -25.30 -16.26
CA SER A 92 0.71 -24.57 -15.95
C SER A 92 0.62 -24.46 -14.43
N SER A 93 0.77 -23.24 -13.91
CA SER A 93 0.64 -22.94 -12.49
C SER A 93 -0.83 -22.98 -12.07
N ALA A 94 -1.43 -24.18 -12.15
CA ALA A 94 -2.73 -24.46 -11.57
C ALA A 94 -2.60 -24.33 -10.04
N GLU A 95 -3.07 -23.21 -9.48
CA GLU A 95 -3.14 -23.02 -8.03
C GLU A 95 -3.92 -24.19 -7.42
N PRO A 96 -3.44 -24.76 -6.29
CA PRO A 96 -3.96 -26.02 -5.78
C PRO A 96 -5.47 -25.91 -5.50
N PRO A 97 -6.27 -26.98 -5.73
CA PRO A 97 -7.73 -26.88 -5.65
C PRO A 97 -8.27 -26.28 -4.35
N LEU A 98 -7.56 -26.50 -3.24
CA LEU A 98 -7.86 -25.92 -1.92
C LEU A 98 -7.92 -24.39 -1.93
N ASP A 99 -7.02 -23.71 -2.65
CA ASP A 99 -7.02 -22.25 -2.69
C ASP A 99 -8.16 -21.70 -3.55
N GLN A 100 -8.57 -22.38 -4.64
CA GLN A 100 -9.81 -22.05 -5.33
C GLN A 100 -11.04 -22.17 -4.41
N PHE A 101 -11.10 -23.20 -3.55
CA PHE A 101 -12.15 -23.33 -2.53
C PHE A 101 -12.08 -22.27 -1.42
N ARG A 102 -10.90 -21.68 -1.14
CA ARG A 102 -10.77 -20.54 -0.23
C ARG A 102 -11.19 -19.23 -0.90
N ILE A 103 -10.78 -19.01 -2.16
CA ILE A 103 -11.11 -17.82 -2.95
C ILE A 103 -12.63 -17.70 -3.12
N ARG A 104 -13.36 -18.81 -3.33
CA ARG A 104 -14.85 -18.81 -3.36
C ARG A 104 -15.54 -18.36 -2.05
N LYS A 105 -14.82 -18.15 -0.95
CA LYS A 105 -15.37 -17.67 0.33
C LYS A 105 -15.40 -16.14 0.44
N PHE A 106 -14.74 -15.40 -0.46
CA PHE A 106 -14.75 -13.94 -0.47
C PHE A 106 -16.15 -13.40 -0.80
N PHE A 107 -16.65 -12.44 -0.03
CA PHE A 107 -17.99 -11.86 -0.23
C PHE A 107 -18.08 -11.06 -1.54
N VAL A 108 -16.99 -10.39 -1.97
CA VAL A 108 -16.94 -9.62 -3.23
C VAL A 108 -17.23 -10.47 -4.48
N LEU A 109 -17.03 -11.79 -4.43
CA LEU A 109 -17.35 -12.72 -5.51
C LEU A 109 -18.84 -13.12 -5.59
N ARG A 110 -19.66 -12.72 -4.62
CA ARG A 110 -21.10 -13.02 -4.64
C ARG A 110 -21.79 -12.20 -5.75
N PRO A 111 -22.70 -12.78 -6.55
CA PRO A 111 -23.38 -12.07 -7.61
C PRO A 111 -23.99 -10.73 -7.15
N GLY A 112 -23.70 -9.66 -7.88
CA GLY A 112 -24.16 -8.29 -7.59
C GLY A 112 -23.46 -7.59 -6.40
N THR A 113 -22.70 -8.29 -5.55
CA THR A 113 -22.10 -7.68 -4.34
C THR A 113 -21.05 -6.63 -4.68
N LEU A 114 -20.13 -6.93 -5.59
CA LEU A 114 -19.21 -5.93 -6.14
C LEU A 114 -19.97 -4.76 -6.80
N SER A 115 -20.97 -5.05 -7.63
CA SER A 115 -21.72 -4.03 -8.38
C SER A 115 -22.52 -3.08 -7.46
N GLN A 116 -22.98 -3.56 -6.30
CA GLN A 116 -23.55 -2.69 -5.27
C GLN A 116 -22.47 -1.80 -4.66
N ALA A 117 -21.37 -2.40 -4.21
CA ALA A 117 -20.28 -1.69 -3.55
C ALA A 117 -19.66 -0.59 -4.44
N VAL A 118 -19.52 -0.84 -5.76
CA VAL A 118 -19.08 0.17 -6.74
C VAL A 118 -20.04 1.36 -6.76
N ARG A 119 -21.36 1.13 -6.88
CA ARG A 119 -22.36 2.22 -6.86
C ARG A 119 -22.34 2.99 -5.54
N ASP A 120 -22.15 2.30 -4.42
CA ASP A 120 -22.09 2.93 -3.10
C ASP A 120 -20.88 3.87 -3.01
N VAL A 121 -19.67 3.41 -3.36
CA VAL A 121 -18.47 4.25 -3.28
C VAL A 121 -18.45 5.37 -4.31
N GLU A 122 -19.01 5.15 -5.51
CA GLU A 122 -19.21 6.21 -6.52
C GLU A 122 -20.17 7.30 -6.03
N SER A 123 -21.22 6.93 -5.28
CA SER A 123 -22.17 7.90 -4.69
C SER A 123 -21.55 8.79 -3.60
N MET A 124 -20.39 8.40 -3.06
CA MET A 124 -19.65 9.13 -2.05
C MET A 124 -18.55 10.04 -2.63
N VAL A 125 -18.40 10.13 -3.96
CA VAL A 125 -17.41 10.99 -4.63
C VAL A 125 -17.92 12.43 -4.68
N ASP A 126 -17.13 13.40 -4.21
CA ASP A 126 -17.51 14.81 -4.29
C ASP A 126 -17.15 15.38 -5.68
N GLY A 127 -18.16 15.68 -6.51
CA GLY A 127 -17.95 16.21 -7.85
C GLY A 127 -17.28 17.59 -7.93
N GLN A 128 -17.24 18.37 -6.84
CA GLN A 128 -16.53 19.66 -6.76
C GLN A 128 -15.09 19.49 -6.28
N VAL A 129 -14.86 18.62 -5.29
CA VAL A 129 -13.53 18.39 -4.69
C VAL A 129 -12.77 17.32 -5.46
N ASP A 130 -13.32 16.11 -5.54
CA ASP A 130 -12.69 14.93 -6.14
C ASP A 130 -12.82 14.95 -7.68
N GLY A 131 -13.93 15.49 -8.21
CA GLY A 131 -14.20 15.55 -9.65
C GLY A 131 -14.63 14.19 -10.24
N SER A 132 -14.65 14.07 -11.57
CA SER A 132 -15.16 12.87 -12.25
C SER A 132 -14.32 11.63 -11.96
N VAL A 133 -14.98 10.49 -11.73
CA VAL A 133 -14.33 9.17 -11.62
C VAL A 133 -13.66 8.80 -12.94
N ARG A 134 -12.43 8.26 -12.86
CA ARG A 134 -11.62 7.79 -13.98
C ARG A 134 -11.54 6.26 -14.05
N GLY A 135 -11.60 5.60 -12.89
CA GLY A 135 -11.71 4.16 -12.78
C GLY A 135 -11.89 3.68 -11.34
N VAL A 136 -12.18 2.39 -11.19
CA VAL A 136 -12.39 1.69 -9.92
C VAL A 136 -11.52 0.44 -9.91
N TRP A 137 -10.86 0.14 -8.79
CA TRP A 137 -10.04 -1.05 -8.60
C TRP A 137 -10.36 -1.75 -7.28
N LEU A 138 -10.18 -3.07 -7.26
CA LEU A 138 -10.22 -3.90 -6.07
C LEU A 138 -8.78 -4.33 -5.75
N MET A 139 -8.26 -3.90 -4.60
CA MET A 139 -6.86 -4.12 -4.21
C MET A 139 -6.74 -4.47 -2.73
N ALA A 140 -5.57 -4.98 -2.35
CA ALA A 140 -5.19 -5.08 -0.95
C ALA A 140 -4.27 -3.92 -0.57
N GLU A 141 -4.70 -3.09 0.38
CA GLU A 141 -3.81 -2.19 1.12
C GLU A 141 -2.85 -3.06 1.94
N VAL A 142 -1.56 -2.69 1.94
CA VAL A 142 -0.55 -3.28 2.82
C VAL A 142 -0.02 -2.18 3.75
N ASP A 143 -0.26 -2.34 5.04
CA ASP A 143 0.23 -1.39 6.03
C ASP A 143 1.72 -1.58 6.38
N HIS A 144 2.23 -0.70 7.25
CA HIS A 144 3.61 -0.70 7.68
C HIS A 144 4.00 -1.92 8.57
N TRP A 145 3.02 -2.70 9.05
CA TRP A 145 3.21 -4.01 9.72
C TRP A 145 3.04 -5.20 8.76
N ASN A 146 2.91 -4.95 7.45
CA ASN A 146 2.60 -5.93 6.39
C ASN A 146 1.20 -6.54 6.46
N ASN A 147 0.24 -6.00 7.23
CA ASN A 147 -1.13 -6.53 7.20
C ASN A 147 -1.80 -6.20 5.86
N GLU A 148 -2.31 -7.22 5.17
CA GLU A 148 -3.16 -7.06 3.99
C GLU A 148 -4.61 -6.72 4.40
N LYS A 149 -5.21 -5.72 3.76
CA LYS A 149 -6.59 -5.26 4.02
C LYS A 149 -7.32 -4.97 2.70
N GLU A 150 -8.50 -5.53 2.51
CA GLU A 150 -9.33 -5.36 1.31
C GLU A 150 -9.79 -3.90 1.15
N ARG A 151 -9.66 -3.35 -0.07
CA ARG A 151 -10.06 -1.98 -0.42
C ARG A 151 -10.70 -1.91 -1.79
N LEU A 152 -11.72 -1.07 -1.90
CA LEU A 152 -12.06 -0.41 -3.16
C LEU A 152 -11.24 0.87 -3.27
N VAL A 153 -10.70 1.13 -4.46
CA VAL A 153 -9.86 2.29 -4.74
C VAL A 153 -10.36 2.98 -6.00
N LEU A 154 -10.67 4.28 -5.90
CA LEU A 154 -11.12 5.10 -7.01
C LEU A 154 -10.02 6.10 -7.37
N ILE A 155 -9.75 6.25 -8.65
CA ILE A 155 -9.02 7.40 -9.19
C ILE A 155 -10.06 8.34 -9.77
N THR A 156 -10.00 9.61 -9.39
CA THR A 156 -10.84 10.68 -9.94
C THR A 156 -9.97 11.73 -10.64
N ASP A 157 -10.58 12.82 -11.11
CA ASP A 157 -9.82 13.91 -11.74
C ASP A 157 -8.90 14.67 -10.79
N ASN A 158 -9.22 14.79 -9.49
CA ASN A 158 -8.39 15.50 -8.50
C ASN A 158 -7.86 14.60 -7.36
N SER A 159 -8.44 13.42 -7.12
CA SER A 159 -8.21 12.61 -5.91
C SER A 159 -7.92 11.14 -6.21
N LEU A 160 -7.12 10.53 -5.33
CA LEU A 160 -7.08 9.09 -5.09
C LEU A 160 -7.91 8.83 -3.82
N LEU A 161 -8.93 7.98 -3.93
CA LEU A 161 -9.88 7.67 -2.86
C LEU A 161 -9.74 6.20 -2.48
N VAL A 162 -9.51 5.92 -1.20
CA VAL A 162 -9.30 4.56 -0.68
C VAL A 162 -10.40 4.25 0.33
N PHE A 163 -11.23 3.26 0.02
CA PHE A 163 -12.43 2.91 0.77
C PHE A 163 -12.23 1.60 1.55
N LYS A 164 -12.40 1.65 2.87
CA LYS A 164 -12.74 0.48 3.67
C LYS A 164 -14.24 0.25 3.50
N TYR A 165 -14.62 -0.83 2.82
CA TYR A 165 -15.99 -1.19 2.53
C TYR A 165 -16.29 -2.60 3.08
N ASP A 166 -17.40 -2.76 3.77
CA ASP A 166 -17.85 -4.04 4.31
C ASP A 166 -18.77 -4.75 3.29
N PHE A 167 -18.22 -5.75 2.58
CA PHE A 167 -18.97 -6.59 1.63
C PHE A 167 -19.97 -7.56 2.28
N VAL A 168 -20.09 -7.59 3.62
CA VAL A 168 -21.11 -8.32 4.37
C VAL A 168 -22.30 -7.40 4.69
N MET A 169 -22.01 -6.17 5.14
CA MET A 169 -23.00 -5.21 5.64
C MET A 169 -23.38 -4.11 4.63
N PHE A 170 -22.76 -4.08 3.45
CA PHE A 170 -22.98 -3.11 2.37
C PHE A 170 -22.85 -1.64 2.82
N ASN A 171 -21.74 -1.30 3.47
CA ASN A 171 -21.45 0.07 3.88
C ASN A 171 -19.96 0.42 3.73
N CYS A 172 -19.68 1.73 3.66
CA CYS A 172 -18.32 2.24 3.80
C CYS A 172 -18.05 2.65 5.25
N GLU A 173 -17.06 2.01 5.87
CA GLU A 173 -16.60 2.33 7.22
C GLU A 173 -15.64 3.53 7.25
N GLN A 174 -14.83 3.71 6.21
CA GLN A 174 -13.77 4.72 6.17
C GLN A 174 -13.39 5.09 4.73
N ILE A 175 -13.26 6.39 4.46
CA ILE A 175 -12.67 6.92 3.23
C ILE A 175 -11.38 7.67 3.58
N GLN A 176 -10.26 7.29 2.99
CA GLN A 176 -9.05 8.10 2.94
C GLN A 176 -9.02 8.84 1.59
N ARG A 177 -9.02 10.18 1.62
CA ARG A 177 -8.87 11.03 0.42
C ARG A 177 -7.44 11.54 0.31
N ILE A 178 -6.80 11.35 -0.84
CA ILE A 178 -5.44 11.78 -1.15
C ILE A 178 -5.49 12.63 -2.41
N ALA A 179 -5.35 13.95 -2.29
CA ALA A 179 -5.40 14.83 -3.46
C ALA A 179 -4.15 14.66 -4.34
N LEU A 180 -4.35 14.45 -5.65
CA LEU A 180 -3.33 14.03 -6.59
C LEU A 180 -2.26 15.10 -6.86
N ASN A 181 -2.55 16.38 -6.59
CA ASN A 181 -1.58 17.48 -6.64
C ASN A 181 -0.47 17.32 -5.58
N PHE A 182 -0.72 16.58 -4.49
CA PHE A 182 0.31 16.31 -3.48
C PHE A 182 1.09 15.03 -3.76
N VAL A 183 0.56 14.09 -4.54
CA VAL A 183 1.28 12.86 -4.93
C VAL A 183 2.54 13.23 -5.71
N ASP A 184 3.71 12.79 -5.25
CA ASP A 184 5.00 13.19 -5.84
C ASP A 184 5.92 12.02 -6.21
N ARG A 185 5.67 10.84 -5.63
CA ARG A 185 6.40 9.61 -5.93
C ARG A 185 5.43 8.43 -5.96
N ILE A 186 5.56 7.60 -6.98
CA ILE A 186 4.93 6.29 -7.09
C ILE A 186 6.08 5.28 -7.24
N SER A 187 6.27 4.44 -6.22
CA SER A 187 7.35 3.44 -6.17
C SER A 187 6.77 2.05 -6.40
N CYS A 188 7.32 1.33 -7.38
CA CYS A 188 6.75 0.09 -7.88
C CYS A 188 7.81 -1.02 -7.88
N GLY A 189 7.47 -2.19 -7.32
CA GLY A 189 8.42 -3.29 -7.28
C GLY A 189 8.04 -4.39 -6.30
N LYS A 190 8.97 -5.34 -6.10
CA LYS A 190 8.84 -6.40 -5.11
C LYS A 190 9.01 -5.86 -3.69
N PHE A 191 8.43 -6.56 -2.73
CA PHE A 191 8.54 -6.20 -1.32
C PHE A 191 9.88 -6.64 -0.73
N SER A 192 10.43 -5.83 0.19
CA SER A 192 11.65 -6.15 0.93
C SER A 192 11.47 -5.94 2.42
N PHE A 193 12.12 -6.78 3.21
CA PHE A 193 12.03 -6.81 4.66
C PHE A 193 13.44 -6.72 5.28
N PRO A 194 13.59 -6.30 6.55
CA PRO A 194 14.87 -6.33 7.25
C PRO A 194 15.50 -7.73 7.30
N LYS A 195 16.84 -7.81 7.34
CA LYS A 195 17.62 -9.07 7.27
C LYS A 195 17.22 -10.16 8.28
N HIS A 196 16.58 -9.78 9.38
CA HIS A 196 16.15 -10.68 10.47
C HIS A 196 14.62 -10.70 10.66
N SER A 197 13.85 -10.15 9.72
CA SER A 197 12.39 -10.25 9.76
C SER A 197 11.96 -11.66 9.35
N LEU A 198 11.00 -12.22 10.10
CA LEU A 198 10.34 -13.48 9.75
C LEU A 198 9.23 -13.29 8.71
N LEU A 199 8.99 -12.05 8.26
CA LEU A 199 8.02 -11.74 7.22
C LEU A 199 8.63 -11.94 5.83
N GLN A 200 7.89 -12.66 4.99
CA GLN A 200 8.09 -12.75 3.55
C GLN A 200 6.74 -12.54 2.87
N ARG A 201 6.73 -12.02 1.65
CA ARG A 201 5.53 -11.95 0.81
C ARG A 201 5.90 -11.81 -0.67
N ASP A 202 5.27 -12.64 -1.49
CA ASP A 202 5.43 -12.63 -2.94
C ASP A 202 4.63 -11.52 -3.64
N GLY A 203 4.95 -11.33 -4.92
CA GLY A 203 4.30 -10.37 -5.80
C GLY A 203 4.96 -8.98 -5.81
N GLY A 204 4.46 -8.14 -6.72
CA GLY A 204 4.78 -6.72 -6.80
C GLY A 204 3.71 -5.86 -6.13
N GLY A 205 4.07 -4.62 -5.82
CA GLY A 205 3.15 -3.61 -5.31
C GLY A 205 3.39 -2.24 -5.89
N VAL A 206 2.55 -1.29 -5.49
CA VAL A 206 2.62 0.13 -5.84
C VAL A 206 2.48 0.93 -4.54
N ARG A 207 3.50 1.72 -4.18
CA ARG A 207 3.46 2.65 -3.05
C ARG A 207 3.35 4.08 -3.54
N VAL A 208 2.32 4.79 -3.09
CA VAL A 208 2.00 6.17 -3.48
C VAL A 208 2.36 7.08 -2.31
N PHE A 209 3.23 8.07 -2.54
CA PHE A 209 3.65 9.06 -1.54
C PHE A 209 3.07 10.44 -1.87
N TRP A 210 2.51 11.13 -0.87
CA TRP A 210 2.00 12.50 -1.01
C TRP A 210 2.70 13.52 -0.10
N ASP A 211 3.52 13.08 0.86
CA ASP A 211 4.31 13.95 1.71
C ASP A 211 5.72 13.37 1.91
N ARG A 212 6.76 14.18 1.66
CA ARG A 212 8.18 13.81 1.86
C ARG A 212 8.77 14.38 3.15
N LEU A 213 8.09 15.31 3.80
CA LEU A 213 8.58 16.05 4.97
C LEU A 213 8.01 15.47 6.28
N ARG A 214 6.84 14.84 6.21
CA ARG A 214 6.21 14.16 7.36
C ARG A 214 6.75 12.74 7.54
N GLU A 215 7.84 12.61 8.28
CA GLU A 215 8.21 11.30 8.85
C GLU A 215 7.12 10.80 9.82
N PRO A 216 6.81 9.48 9.84
CA PRO A 216 5.99 8.88 10.88
C PRO A 216 6.63 9.07 12.25
N SER A 217 5.82 9.23 13.30
CA SER A 217 6.39 9.30 14.66
C SER A 217 6.99 7.96 15.08
N PHE A 218 7.91 7.95 16.07
CA PHE A 218 8.44 6.71 16.61
C PHE A 218 7.33 5.82 17.18
N THR A 219 6.36 6.39 17.91
CA THR A 219 5.20 5.67 18.42
C THR A 219 4.26 5.17 17.31
N SER A 220 4.22 5.85 16.14
CA SER A 220 3.48 5.37 14.96
C SER A 220 4.11 4.10 14.40
N ARG A 221 5.44 4.04 14.24
CA ARG A 221 6.16 2.85 13.73
C ARG A 221 5.90 1.59 14.58
N TRP A 222 5.73 1.74 15.90
CA TRP A 222 5.44 0.64 16.82
C TRP A 222 3.95 0.34 17.03
N ASN A 223 3.04 1.04 16.34
CA ASN A 223 1.59 0.86 16.49
C ASN A 223 0.96 0.23 15.23
N PRO A 224 0.53 -1.05 15.24
CA PRO A 224 -0.05 -1.72 14.06
C PRO A 224 -1.35 -1.08 13.54
N PHE A 225 -1.96 -0.16 14.30
CA PHE A 225 -3.17 0.59 13.91
C PHE A 225 -2.88 2.04 13.49
N ALA A 226 -1.62 2.46 13.39
CA ALA A 226 -1.26 3.81 12.97
C ALA A 226 -1.56 4.07 11.48
N THR A 227 -2.28 5.16 11.20
CA THR A 227 -2.75 5.58 9.87
C THR A 227 -2.16 6.93 9.42
N ASP A 228 -1.20 7.47 10.17
CA ASP A 228 -0.58 8.78 9.94
C ASP A 228 0.59 8.78 8.94
N PHE A 229 0.89 7.62 8.35
CA PHE A 229 1.95 7.46 7.36
C PHE A 229 1.67 8.29 6.09
N PRO A 230 2.70 8.93 5.48
CA PRO A 230 2.55 9.81 4.31
C PRO A 230 2.45 9.05 2.97
N PHE A 231 2.17 7.76 3.04
CA PHE A 231 2.06 6.86 1.89
C PHE A 231 0.98 5.80 2.10
N VAL A 232 0.44 5.30 0.99
CA VAL A 232 -0.38 4.08 0.93
C VAL A 232 0.34 3.07 0.05
N THR A 233 0.25 1.78 0.38
CA THR A 233 0.85 0.70 -0.41
C THR A 233 -0.22 -0.27 -0.84
N PHE A 234 -0.26 -0.60 -2.12
CA PHE A 234 -1.17 -1.60 -2.69
C PHE A 234 -0.41 -2.82 -3.17
N THR A 235 -1.08 -3.97 -3.10
CA THR A 235 -0.71 -5.23 -3.74
C THR A 235 -1.95 -5.82 -4.41
N HIS A 236 -1.77 -6.77 -5.34
CA HIS A 236 -2.90 -7.40 -6.03
C HIS A 236 -3.88 -8.05 -5.06
N HIS A 237 -5.18 -8.01 -5.41
CA HIS A 237 -6.20 -8.74 -4.68
C HIS A 237 -6.10 -10.27 -4.92
N PRO A 238 -6.35 -11.13 -3.92
CA PRO A 238 -6.31 -12.59 -4.10
C PRO A 238 -7.29 -13.13 -5.15
N VAL A 239 -8.38 -12.42 -5.45
CA VAL A 239 -9.41 -12.88 -6.41
C VAL A 239 -9.08 -12.60 -7.88
N ARG A 240 -7.91 -12.00 -8.18
CA ARG A 240 -7.51 -11.60 -9.55
C ARG A 240 -7.53 -12.75 -10.57
N THR A 241 -7.35 -13.99 -10.11
CA THR A 241 -7.29 -15.22 -10.93
C THR A 241 -8.65 -15.87 -11.18
N VAL A 242 -9.76 -15.31 -10.68
CA VAL A 242 -11.10 -15.94 -10.72
C VAL A 242 -11.79 -15.80 -12.08
N SER A 243 -11.68 -14.63 -12.72
CA SER A 243 -12.21 -14.36 -14.05
C SER A 243 -11.55 -13.13 -14.65
N ASP A 244 -11.66 -12.95 -15.97
CA ASP A 244 -11.06 -11.83 -16.69
C ASP A 244 -11.54 -10.47 -16.15
N SER A 245 -12.82 -10.37 -15.78
CA SER A 245 -13.41 -9.16 -15.17
C SER A 245 -12.78 -8.83 -13.81
N PHE A 246 -12.40 -9.83 -13.00
CA PHE A 246 -11.66 -9.60 -11.76
C PHE A 246 -10.16 -9.39 -12.01
N SER A 247 -9.59 -9.97 -13.06
CA SER A 247 -8.20 -9.71 -13.49
C SER A 247 -8.01 -8.22 -13.82
N ASP A 248 -8.88 -7.66 -14.67
CA ASP A 248 -8.85 -6.24 -15.05
C ASP A 248 -9.07 -5.30 -13.86
N LEU A 249 -10.02 -5.62 -12.97
CA LEU A 249 -10.32 -4.85 -11.76
C LEU A 249 -9.19 -4.88 -10.72
N CYS A 250 -8.37 -5.94 -10.73
CA CYS A 250 -7.25 -6.16 -9.80
C CYS A 250 -5.87 -5.93 -10.46
N ASP A 251 -5.85 -5.33 -11.67
CA ASP A 251 -4.63 -5.05 -12.42
C ASP A 251 -3.90 -3.82 -11.86
N ILE A 252 -2.81 -4.09 -11.15
CA ILE A 252 -2.00 -3.08 -10.50
C ILE A 252 -1.15 -2.25 -11.49
N GLN A 253 -0.92 -2.74 -12.71
CA GLN A 253 -0.21 -2.00 -13.76
C GLN A 253 -1.16 -1.00 -14.42
N LYS A 254 -2.38 -1.42 -14.79
CA LYS A 254 -3.42 -0.49 -15.27
C LYS A 254 -3.75 0.59 -14.23
N PHE A 255 -3.81 0.21 -12.95
CA PHE A 255 -3.92 1.18 -11.84
C PHE A 255 -2.74 2.17 -11.80
N GLN A 256 -1.50 1.68 -11.85
CA GLN A 256 -0.29 2.51 -11.82
C GLN A 256 -0.25 3.51 -12.99
N GLU A 257 -0.58 3.07 -14.21
CA GLU A 257 -0.59 3.90 -15.41
C GLU A 257 -1.64 5.00 -15.33
N GLN A 258 -2.87 4.66 -14.94
CA GLN A 258 -3.94 5.66 -14.80
C GLN A 258 -3.68 6.61 -13.63
N LEU A 259 -3.11 6.15 -12.52
CA LEU A 259 -2.73 7.01 -11.39
C LEU A 259 -1.63 7.99 -11.79
N ARG A 260 -0.61 7.52 -12.52
CA ARG A 260 0.45 8.38 -13.08
C ARG A 260 -0.16 9.44 -13.99
N ALA A 261 -1.00 9.05 -14.94
CA ALA A 261 -1.61 9.97 -15.90
C ALA A 261 -2.52 11.02 -15.23
N ALA A 262 -3.38 10.59 -14.30
CA ALA A 262 -4.26 11.47 -13.54
C ALA A 262 -3.46 12.47 -12.70
N ALA A 263 -2.47 12.00 -11.94
CA ALA A 263 -1.67 12.88 -11.10
C ALA A 263 -0.77 13.84 -11.93
N GLN A 264 -0.16 13.38 -13.03
CA GLN A 264 0.58 14.26 -13.95
C GLN A 264 -0.33 15.36 -14.55
N LYS A 265 -1.56 15.01 -14.95
CA LYS A 265 -2.58 15.98 -15.40
C LYS A 265 -2.90 17.01 -14.31
N VAL A 266 -3.08 16.58 -13.06
CA VAL A 266 -3.37 17.51 -11.94
C VAL A 266 -2.20 18.44 -11.66
N HIS A 267 -0.97 17.95 -11.65
CA HIS A 267 0.23 18.78 -11.47
C HIS A 267 0.37 19.87 -12.54
N ALA A 268 -0.03 19.59 -13.79
CA ALA A 268 -0.02 20.59 -14.86
C ALA A 268 -1.07 21.71 -14.67
N VAL A 269 -2.16 21.46 -13.94
CA VAL A 269 -3.24 22.44 -13.69
C VAL A 269 -3.11 23.13 -12.34
N LYS A 270 -2.60 22.42 -11.31
CA LYS A 270 -2.45 22.87 -9.91
C LYS A 270 -1.06 22.50 -9.37
N PRO A 271 0.03 23.08 -9.89
CA PRO A 271 1.39 22.76 -9.42
C PRO A 271 1.58 23.20 -7.97
N VAL A 272 2.12 22.31 -7.14
CA VAL A 272 2.41 22.61 -5.72
C VAL A 272 3.83 23.20 -5.59
N PRO A 273 4.02 24.33 -4.90
CA PRO A 273 5.34 24.91 -4.65
C PRO A 273 6.31 23.88 -4.03
N GLY A 274 7.52 23.80 -4.56
CA GLY A 274 8.53 22.80 -4.16
C GLY A 274 8.35 21.40 -4.78
N LYS A 275 7.25 21.11 -5.48
CA LYS A 275 6.99 19.83 -6.18
C LYS A 275 6.98 19.96 -7.72
N ALA A 276 7.66 20.98 -8.26
CA ALA A 276 7.61 21.38 -9.67
C ALA A 276 8.02 20.32 -10.71
N ASN A 277 8.75 19.26 -10.31
CA ASN A 277 9.13 18.17 -11.20
C ASN A 277 7.99 17.17 -11.49
N GLY A 278 6.80 17.38 -10.89
CA GLY A 278 5.65 16.49 -11.03
C GLY A 278 5.87 15.11 -10.40
N VAL A 279 5.09 14.13 -10.86
CA VAL A 279 5.09 12.77 -10.28
C VAL A 279 6.27 11.95 -10.79
N MET A 280 7.17 11.59 -9.88
CA MET A 280 8.25 10.65 -10.14
C MET A 280 7.73 9.22 -10.05
N VAL A 281 8.03 8.38 -11.03
CA VAL A 281 7.75 6.93 -10.98
C VAL A 281 9.08 6.20 -10.88
N LEU A 282 9.26 5.41 -9.82
CA LEU A 282 10.50 4.68 -9.53
C LEU A 282 10.23 3.18 -9.49
N ASN A 283 11.05 2.39 -10.19
CA ASN A 283 11.02 0.94 -10.12
C ASN A 283 12.02 0.48 -9.03
N GLU A 284 11.56 0.44 -7.77
CA GLU A 284 12.39 0.20 -6.58
C GLU A 284 11.75 -0.81 -5.61
N LEU A 285 12.54 -1.42 -4.74
CA LEU A 285 12.05 -2.38 -3.75
C LEU A 285 11.20 -1.67 -2.69
N ILE A 286 9.99 -2.16 -2.46
CA ILE A 286 9.06 -1.58 -1.50
C ILE A 286 9.39 -2.11 -0.10
N HIS A 287 10.16 -1.34 0.65
CA HIS A 287 10.58 -1.74 2.00
C HIS A 287 9.45 -1.67 3.01
N ILE A 288 9.39 -2.64 3.93
CA ILE A 288 8.47 -2.68 5.06
C ILE A 288 9.29 -2.81 6.35
N GLU A 289 9.23 -1.82 7.24
CA GLU A 289 10.05 -1.71 8.46
C GLU A 289 9.68 -2.72 9.58
N ALA A 290 8.86 -3.72 9.27
CA ALA A 290 8.32 -4.67 10.24
C ALA A 290 9.33 -5.79 10.58
N TYR A 291 9.94 -5.71 11.76
CA TYR A 291 10.85 -6.73 12.30
C TYR A 291 10.10 -7.90 12.95
N VAL A 292 9.10 -7.61 13.78
CA VAL A 292 8.32 -8.61 14.53
C VAL A 292 6.90 -8.65 13.98
N GLY A 293 6.58 -9.73 13.24
CA GLY A 293 5.37 -9.80 12.42
C GLY A 293 4.51 -11.04 12.60
N VAL A 294 4.61 -11.77 13.72
CA VAL A 294 3.85 -13.03 13.92
C VAL A 294 2.33 -12.81 13.77
N MET A 295 1.80 -11.71 14.28
CA MET A 295 0.38 -11.36 14.15
C MET A 295 -0.03 -11.02 12.72
N SER A 296 0.81 -10.31 11.95
CA SER A 296 0.50 -9.99 10.54
C SER A 296 0.73 -11.17 9.60
N PHE A 297 1.68 -12.05 9.91
CA PHE A 297 1.86 -13.34 9.23
C PHE A 297 0.63 -14.24 9.41
N LEU A 298 0.19 -14.47 10.65
CA LEU A 298 -1.02 -15.24 10.96
C LEU A 298 -2.27 -14.56 10.37
N GLY A 299 -2.34 -13.23 10.44
CA GLY A 299 -3.41 -12.43 9.85
C GLY A 299 -3.51 -12.60 8.33
N ASN A 300 -2.38 -12.53 7.61
CA ASN A 300 -2.33 -12.69 6.16
C ASN A 300 -2.57 -14.13 5.71
N GLN A 301 -2.03 -15.13 6.41
CA GLN A 301 -2.30 -16.54 6.09
C GLN A 301 -3.77 -16.89 6.25
N ASN A 302 -4.44 -16.35 7.27
CA ASN A 302 -5.88 -16.48 7.48
C ASN A 302 -6.72 -15.44 6.71
N LYS A 303 -6.05 -14.58 5.92
CA LYS A 303 -6.62 -13.45 5.16
C LYS A 303 -7.64 -12.66 5.99
N LEU A 304 -7.28 -12.28 7.22
CA LEU A 304 -8.19 -11.66 8.20
C LEU A 304 -8.69 -10.28 7.77
N GLY A 305 -7.88 -9.48 7.08
CA GLY A 305 -8.26 -8.16 6.58
C GLY A 305 -9.19 -8.16 5.35
N TYR A 306 -9.74 -9.32 4.97
CA TYR A 306 -10.65 -9.50 3.84
C TYR A 306 -12.05 -9.95 4.30
N CYS A 307 -13.08 -9.53 3.60
CA CYS A 307 -14.46 -9.97 3.76
C CYS A 307 -14.60 -11.40 3.22
N MET A 308 -14.35 -12.40 4.07
CA MET A 308 -14.52 -13.83 3.76
C MET A 308 -15.49 -14.52 4.73
N ALA A 309 -16.25 -15.49 4.23
CA ALA A 309 -17.01 -16.42 5.05
C ALA A 309 -16.06 -17.42 5.75
N ARG A 310 -15.83 -17.24 7.06
CA ARG A 310 -14.86 -18.04 7.84
C ARG A 310 -15.41 -19.39 8.35
N GLY A 311 -16.59 -19.79 7.87
CA GLY A 311 -17.29 -21.00 8.28
C GLY A 311 -18.08 -20.80 9.58
N ASN A 312 -19.03 -21.69 9.85
CA ASN A 312 -19.70 -21.73 11.15
C ASN A 312 -18.81 -22.48 12.15
N ILE A 313 -18.35 -21.78 13.19
CA ILE A 313 -18.22 -22.43 14.50
C ILE A 313 -19.65 -22.51 15.02
N GLY A 314 -20.29 -23.67 14.83
CA GLY A 314 -21.62 -23.93 15.36
C GLY A 314 -21.58 -24.12 16.87
N PHE A 315 -22.60 -23.57 17.54
CA PHE A 315 -23.07 -24.03 18.84
C PHE A 315 -24.38 -24.81 18.61
#